data_AF-A0A925BHF1-F1
#
_entry.id   AF-A0A925BHF1-F1
#
_cell.length_a   1.000
_cell.length_b   1.000
_cell.length_c   1.000
_cell.angle_alpha   90.00
_cell.angle_beta   90.00
_cell.angle_gamma   90.00
#
_symmetry.space_group_name_H-M   'P 1'
#
loop_
_entity.id
_entity.type
_entity.pdbx_description
1 polymer ?
#
loop_
_entity_poly.entity_id
_entity_poly.type
_entity_poly.pdbx_seq_one_letter_code
_entity_poly.pdbx_strand_id
1 'polypeptide(L)'
;MEHFYAMIMAGGGGTRLWPMSRNDSPKQLLPLVEEQSMFRVSVDRLAPLFTPDQIYVVTGQQYVEALRADAPIIPAENFVVEPYGKDSGPAAALGVALIHKRDPQATIAILTADHHIAEKDRFRSVLAAACTLAQENYIVTLGISPSFPATGFGYIRRGTALQKVDEFQTYTSRGFTEKPSVVAASSFVSSG
;
A
#
# COMPACT_ATOMS: atom_id res chain seq x y z
N MET A 1 -18.61 -1.84 -1.18
CA MET A 1 -18.55 -0.70 -2.12
C MET A 1 -18.33 -1.27 -3.52
N GLU A 2 -19.08 -0.81 -4.52
CA GLU A 2 -18.96 -1.29 -5.90
C GLU A 2 -17.70 -0.69 -6.57
N HIS A 3 -17.04 -1.42 -7.46
CA HIS A 3 -15.84 -1.01 -8.19
C HIS A 3 -14.58 -0.66 -7.36
N PHE A 4 -14.55 -0.97 -6.05
CA PHE A 4 -13.37 -0.74 -5.21
C PHE A 4 -12.58 -2.02 -4.98
N TYR A 5 -11.27 -1.91 -5.17
CA TYR A 5 -10.32 -3.00 -5.01
C TYR A 5 -9.15 -2.54 -4.15
N ALA A 6 -8.59 -3.46 -3.37
CA ALA A 6 -7.33 -3.27 -2.69
C ALA A 6 -6.27 -4.14 -3.36
N MET A 7 -5.11 -3.57 -3.64
CA MET A 7 -3.97 -4.29 -4.21
C MET A 7 -2.79 -4.20 -3.24
N ILE A 8 -2.43 -5.34 -2.66
CA ILE A 8 -1.29 -5.47 -1.75
C ILE A 8 -0.05 -5.88 -2.55
N MET A 9 0.94 -5.01 -2.57
CA MET A 9 2.28 -5.28 -3.08
C MET A 9 3.04 -6.10 -2.03
N ALA A 10 3.23 -7.40 -2.28
CA ALA A 10 3.90 -8.34 -1.39
C ALA A 10 5.23 -8.83 -2.00
N GLY A 11 5.99 -7.90 -2.58
CA GLY A 11 7.32 -8.12 -3.14
C GLY A 11 8.44 -7.66 -2.20
N GLY A 12 9.66 -8.15 -2.47
CA GLY A 12 10.89 -7.73 -1.79
C GLY A 12 11.42 -8.73 -0.75
N GLY A 13 12.69 -9.13 -0.88
CA GLY A 13 13.31 -10.15 -0.02
C GLY A 13 13.68 -9.68 1.39
N GLY A 14 13.56 -8.39 1.71
CA GLY A 14 13.77 -7.88 3.06
C GLY A 14 15.21 -7.94 3.58
N THR A 15 16.23 -7.89 2.71
CA THR A 15 17.66 -8.10 3.04
C THR A 15 18.21 -7.33 4.26
N ARG A 16 17.61 -6.20 4.62
CA ARG A 16 17.95 -5.39 5.81
C ARG A 16 17.57 -6.05 7.15
N LEU A 17 16.72 -7.06 7.14
CA LEU A 17 16.28 -7.82 8.32
C LEU A 17 17.01 -9.16 8.45
N TRP A 18 18.11 -9.36 7.73
CA TRP A 18 18.96 -10.52 7.94
C TRP A 18 19.49 -10.53 9.40
N PRO A 19 19.49 -11.68 10.10
CA PRO A 19 19.24 -13.05 9.61
C PRO A 19 17.77 -13.50 9.68
N MET A 20 16.84 -12.64 10.10
CA MET A 20 15.43 -12.99 10.24
C MET A 20 14.75 -13.19 8.88
N SER A 21 15.03 -12.33 7.90
CA SER A 21 14.57 -12.52 6.52
C SER A 21 15.50 -13.46 5.77
N ARG A 22 14.94 -14.49 5.14
CA ARG A 22 15.64 -15.42 4.23
C ARG A 22 14.96 -15.42 2.86
N ASN A 23 15.61 -16.02 1.87
CA ASN A 23 15.06 -16.09 0.50
C ASN A 23 13.73 -16.86 0.45
N ASP A 24 13.54 -17.83 1.34
CA ASP A 24 12.34 -18.66 1.50
C ASP A 24 11.33 -18.08 2.51
N SER A 25 11.75 -17.12 3.35
CA SER A 25 10.92 -16.43 4.32
C SER A 25 11.17 -14.91 4.27
N PRO A 26 10.60 -14.20 3.28
CA PRO A 26 10.77 -12.77 3.14
C PRO A 26 10.09 -12.02 4.30
N LYS A 27 10.47 -10.76 4.51
CA LYS A 27 10.03 -9.95 5.67
C LYS A 27 8.51 -9.91 5.88
N GLN A 28 7.73 -9.94 4.80
CA GLN A 28 6.27 -9.85 4.88
C GLN A 28 5.64 -11.11 5.50
N LEU A 29 6.33 -12.24 5.49
CA LEU A 29 5.90 -13.47 6.16
C LEU A 29 6.36 -13.56 7.63
N LEU A 30 7.11 -12.57 8.13
CA LEU A 30 7.60 -12.58 9.51
C LEU A 30 6.61 -11.89 10.46
N PRO A 31 6.38 -12.43 11.67
CA PRO A 31 5.62 -11.77 12.73
C PRO A 31 6.50 -10.75 13.46
N LEU A 32 6.72 -9.57 12.85
CA LEU A 32 7.66 -8.57 13.36
C LEU A 32 7.08 -7.66 14.45
N VAL A 33 5.76 -7.47 14.45
CA VAL A 33 5.07 -6.50 15.33
C VAL A 33 3.89 -7.13 16.05
N GLU A 34 3.14 -7.98 15.35
CA GLU A 34 2.03 -8.76 15.90
C GLU A 34 2.40 -10.26 15.85
N GLU A 35 1.56 -11.12 16.41
CA GLU A 35 1.77 -12.59 16.37
C GLU A 35 1.64 -13.15 14.95
N GLN A 36 0.87 -12.48 14.11
CA GLN A 36 0.68 -12.80 12.70
C GLN A 36 1.75 -12.14 11.83
N SER A 37 1.94 -12.69 10.63
CA SER A 37 2.83 -12.11 9.63
C SER A 37 2.42 -10.67 9.26
N MET A 38 3.38 -9.85 8.84
CA MET A 38 3.08 -8.49 8.34
C MET A 38 2.08 -8.50 7.16
N PHE A 39 2.15 -9.52 6.29
CA PHE A 39 1.22 -9.70 5.19
C PHE A 39 -0.19 -10.01 5.71
N ARG A 40 -0.34 -10.96 6.63
CA ARG A 40 -1.61 -11.29 7.26
C ARG A 40 -2.24 -10.08 7.94
N VAL A 41 -1.47 -9.31 8.71
CA VAL A 41 -1.91 -8.05 9.33
C VAL A 41 -2.33 -7.02 8.26
N SER A 42 -1.66 -7.00 7.10
CA SER A 42 -2.01 -6.15 5.96
C SER A 42 -3.32 -6.55 5.28
N VAL A 43 -3.62 -7.85 5.19
CA VAL A 43 -4.89 -8.36 4.67
C VAL A 43 -6.02 -8.09 5.68
N ASP A 44 -5.83 -8.47 6.94
CA ASP A 44 -6.88 -8.41 7.96
C ASP A 44 -7.35 -6.98 8.25
N ARG A 45 -6.46 -5.97 8.13
CA ARG A 45 -6.85 -4.56 8.35
C ARG A 45 -7.84 -4.03 7.31
N LEU A 46 -7.93 -4.68 6.13
CA LEU A 46 -8.83 -4.26 5.06
C LEU A 46 -10.28 -4.66 5.32
N ALA A 47 -10.53 -5.67 6.15
CA ALA A 47 -11.88 -6.00 6.57
C ALA A 47 -12.41 -4.95 7.57
N PRO A 48 -13.72 -4.59 7.53
CA PRO A 48 -14.73 -5.05 6.58
C PRO A 48 -14.84 -4.18 5.32
N LEU A 49 -13.92 -3.23 5.09
CA LEU A 49 -13.99 -2.26 4.00
C LEU A 49 -13.92 -2.95 2.62
N PHE A 50 -13.09 -3.97 2.48
CA PHE A 50 -12.98 -4.81 1.30
C PHE A 50 -13.39 -6.24 1.62
N THR A 51 -14.15 -6.85 0.72
CA THR A 51 -14.39 -8.31 0.74
C THR A 51 -13.17 -9.04 0.16
N PRO A 52 -12.95 -10.33 0.48
CA PRO A 52 -11.78 -11.05 -0.03
C PRO A 52 -11.68 -11.08 -1.56
N ASP A 53 -12.81 -11.10 -2.28
CA ASP A 53 -12.85 -11.03 -3.75
C ASP A 53 -12.32 -9.71 -4.33
N GLN A 54 -12.31 -8.66 -3.52
CA GLN A 54 -11.84 -7.32 -3.87
C GLN A 54 -10.37 -7.10 -3.51
N ILE A 55 -9.72 -8.07 -2.86
CA ILE A 55 -8.31 -7.99 -2.47
C ILE A 55 -7.47 -8.76 -3.47
N TYR A 56 -6.50 -8.08 -4.06
CA TYR A 56 -5.49 -8.61 -4.95
C TYR A 56 -4.12 -8.54 -4.31
N VAL A 57 -3.27 -9.51 -4.63
CA VAL A 57 -1.89 -9.57 -4.12
C VAL A 57 -0.95 -9.69 -5.30
N VAL A 58 -0.03 -8.74 -5.45
CA VAL A 58 1.04 -8.82 -6.46
C VAL A 58 2.32 -9.28 -5.78
N THR A 59 2.88 -10.39 -6.25
CA THR A 59 4.07 -11.00 -5.63
C THR A 59 4.88 -11.82 -6.62
N GLY A 60 6.13 -12.16 -6.26
CA GLY A 60 6.98 -13.04 -7.07
C GLY A 60 6.60 -14.52 -6.93
N GLN A 61 6.87 -15.30 -7.98
CA GLN A 61 6.57 -16.74 -8.05
C GLN A 61 7.03 -17.55 -6.83
N GLN A 62 8.18 -17.21 -6.25
CA GLN A 62 8.75 -17.93 -5.11
C GLN A 62 7.98 -17.74 -3.79
N TYR A 63 7.11 -16.72 -3.68
CA TYR A 63 6.40 -16.39 -2.44
C TYR A 63 4.91 -16.72 -2.49
N VAL A 64 4.35 -16.96 -3.68
CA VAL A 64 2.90 -17.05 -3.89
C VAL A 64 2.23 -18.14 -3.05
N GLU A 65 2.84 -19.32 -2.95
CA GLU A 65 2.26 -20.45 -2.19
C GLU A 65 2.25 -20.17 -0.69
N ALA A 66 3.31 -19.58 -0.16
CA ALA A 66 3.38 -19.21 1.25
C ALA A 66 2.39 -18.08 1.59
N LEU A 67 2.23 -17.09 0.71
CA LEU A 67 1.26 -16.01 0.89
C LEU A 67 -0.19 -16.51 0.77
N ARG A 68 -0.47 -17.45 -0.12
CA ARG A 68 -1.78 -18.13 -0.22
C ARG A 68 -2.12 -18.88 1.07
N ALA A 69 -1.15 -19.62 1.62
CA ALA A 69 -1.33 -20.34 2.87
C ALA A 69 -1.56 -19.39 4.06
N ASP A 70 -0.94 -18.22 4.05
CA ASP A 70 -1.07 -17.22 5.12
C ASP A 70 -2.40 -16.41 5.03
N ALA A 71 -2.94 -16.22 3.83
CA ALA A 71 -4.23 -15.57 3.61
C ALA A 71 -5.20 -16.42 2.74
N PRO A 72 -5.67 -17.58 3.22
CA PRO A 72 -6.49 -18.51 2.44
C PRO A 72 -7.90 -17.98 2.13
N ILE A 73 -8.29 -16.87 2.77
CA ILE A 73 -9.57 -16.19 2.49
C ILE A 73 -9.56 -15.50 1.13
N ILE A 74 -8.39 -15.14 0.59
CA ILE A 74 -8.26 -14.47 -0.71
C ILE A 74 -8.33 -15.54 -1.81
N PRO A 75 -9.17 -15.36 -2.84
CA PRO A 75 -9.23 -16.29 -3.96
C PRO A 75 -7.86 -16.48 -4.64
N ALA A 76 -7.53 -17.72 -5.03
CA ALA A 76 -6.21 -18.04 -5.56
C ALA A 76 -5.89 -17.28 -6.86
N GLU A 77 -6.91 -16.96 -7.65
CA GLU A 77 -6.85 -16.16 -8.88
C GLU A 77 -6.53 -14.67 -8.64
N ASN A 78 -6.72 -14.17 -7.42
CA ASN A 78 -6.40 -12.79 -7.05
C ASN A 78 -4.91 -12.62 -6.66
N PHE A 79 -4.14 -13.71 -6.62
CA PHE A 79 -2.68 -13.66 -6.50
C PHE A 79 -2.04 -13.51 -7.88
N VAL A 80 -1.63 -12.29 -8.19
CA VAL A 80 -0.93 -11.90 -9.41
C VAL A 80 0.56 -12.21 -9.26
N VAL A 81 1.04 -13.14 -10.06
CA VAL A 81 2.44 -13.57 -10.01
C VAL A 81 3.29 -12.76 -10.99
N GLU A 82 4.28 -12.06 -10.46
CA GLU A 82 5.32 -11.38 -11.24
C GLU A 82 6.29 -12.42 -11.84
N PRO A 83 6.58 -12.35 -13.15
CA PRO A 83 7.54 -13.26 -13.77
C PRO A 83 8.98 -12.96 -13.29
N TYR A 84 9.28 -11.70 -13.00
CA TYR A 84 10.56 -11.23 -12.48
C TYR A 84 10.34 -10.00 -11.61
N GLY A 85 11.10 -9.85 -10.52
CA GLY A 85 11.06 -8.64 -9.69
C GLY A 85 11.59 -7.43 -10.47
N LYS A 86 10.74 -6.40 -10.64
CA LYS A 86 11.05 -5.18 -11.41
C LYS A 86 10.70 -3.89 -10.66
N ASP A 87 10.84 -3.89 -9.35
CA ASP A 87 10.44 -2.80 -8.43
C ASP A 87 8.93 -2.50 -8.46
N SER A 88 8.49 -1.50 -7.68
CA SER A 88 7.08 -1.25 -7.40
C SER A 88 6.26 -0.77 -8.60
N GLY A 89 6.86 -0.01 -9.51
CA GLY A 89 6.16 0.59 -10.66
C GLY A 89 5.58 -0.47 -11.63
N PRO A 90 6.42 -1.33 -12.22
CA PRO A 90 5.97 -2.42 -13.08
C PRO A 90 5.03 -3.40 -12.38
N ALA A 91 5.28 -3.70 -11.11
CA ALA A 91 4.44 -4.58 -10.31
C ALA A 91 3.03 -3.97 -10.11
N ALA A 92 2.95 -2.68 -9.79
CA ALA A 92 1.68 -1.96 -9.69
C ALA A 92 0.96 -1.90 -11.05
N ALA A 93 1.67 -1.62 -12.14
CA ALA A 93 1.10 -1.58 -13.48
C ALA A 93 0.50 -2.93 -13.90
N LEU A 94 1.17 -4.04 -13.58
CA LEU A 94 0.66 -5.39 -13.85
C LEU A 94 -0.67 -5.65 -13.13
N GLY A 95 -0.72 -5.40 -11.83
CA GLY A 95 -1.94 -5.63 -11.05
C GLY A 95 -3.08 -4.69 -11.46
N VAL A 96 -2.78 -3.41 -11.72
CA VAL A 96 -3.77 -2.45 -12.25
C VAL A 96 -4.33 -2.91 -13.59
N ALA A 97 -3.47 -3.36 -14.53
CA ALA A 97 -3.93 -3.82 -15.84
C ALA A 97 -4.86 -5.05 -15.75
N LEU A 98 -4.57 -5.97 -14.83
CA LEU A 98 -5.40 -7.17 -14.62
C LEU A 98 -6.75 -6.84 -13.96
N ILE A 99 -6.75 -5.97 -12.95
CA ILE A 99 -7.98 -5.50 -12.32
C ILE A 99 -8.82 -4.71 -13.31
N HIS A 100 -8.21 -3.79 -14.08
CA HIS A 100 -8.90 -2.99 -15.09
C HIS A 100 -9.55 -3.86 -16.19
N LYS A 101 -8.91 -4.97 -16.57
CA LYS A 101 -9.50 -5.93 -17.52
C LYS A 101 -10.76 -6.60 -16.97
N ARG A 102 -10.83 -6.83 -15.65
CA ARG A 102 -12.01 -7.38 -14.96
C ARG A 102 -13.09 -6.32 -14.75
N ASP A 103 -12.68 -5.12 -14.38
CA ASP A 103 -13.54 -4.00 -14.05
C ASP A 103 -12.94 -2.67 -14.56
N PRO A 104 -13.40 -2.17 -15.71
CA PRO A 104 -12.89 -0.93 -16.30
C PRO A 104 -13.14 0.33 -15.45
N GLN A 105 -14.05 0.26 -14.47
CA GLN A 105 -14.40 1.36 -13.58
C GLN A 105 -13.69 1.27 -12.23
N ALA A 106 -12.78 0.30 -12.08
CA ALA A 106 -12.09 0.02 -10.83
C ALA A 106 -11.33 1.24 -10.28
N THR A 107 -11.59 1.56 -9.01
CA THR A 107 -10.70 2.38 -8.17
C THR A 107 -9.90 1.45 -7.26
N ILE A 108 -8.58 1.60 -7.30
CA ILE A 108 -7.64 0.63 -6.70
C ILE A 108 -6.82 1.31 -5.62
N ALA A 109 -6.97 0.85 -4.37
CA ALA A 109 -6.09 1.21 -3.27
C ALA A 109 -4.80 0.38 -3.34
N ILE A 110 -3.66 1.01 -3.66
CA ILE A 110 -2.36 0.36 -3.74
C ILE A 110 -1.65 0.44 -2.39
N LEU A 111 -1.35 -0.71 -1.80
CA LEU A 111 -0.79 -0.85 -0.45
C LEU A 111 0.46 -1.73 -0.47
N THR A 112 1.27 -1.68 0.58
CA THR A 112 2.41 -2.60 0.75
C THR A 112 2.16 -3.56 1.90
N ALA A 113 2.68 -4.78 1.79
CA ALA A 113 2.47 -5.85 2.77
C ALA A 113 3.28 -5.69 4.08
N ASP A 114 4.13 -4.66 4.18
CA ASP A 114 5.19 -4.53 5.18
C ASP A 114 5.10 -3.24 6.03
N HIS A 115 4.00 -2.49 5.91
CA HIS A 115 3.76 -1.34 6.77
C HIS A 115 3.00 -1.72 8.05
N HIS A 116 3.50 -1.24 9.19
CA HIS A 116 2.77 -1.28 10.45
C HIS A 116 1.83 -0.06 10.56
N ILE A 117 0.54 -0.30 10.80
CA ILE A 117 -0.47 0.74 11.01
C ILE A 117 -1.30 0.35 12.23
N ALA A 118 -1.11 1.07 13.34
CA ALA A 118 -1.74 0.75 14.62
C ALA A 118 -3.24 1.10 14.64
N GLU A 119 -3.62 2.28 14.14
CA GLU A 119 -5.01 2.75 14.12
C GLU A 119 -5.79 2.17 12.93
N LYS A 120 -6.14 0.88 13.00
CA LYS A 120 -6.80 0.12 11.91
C LYS A 120 -8.14 0.76 11.47
N ASP A 121 -8.96 1.24 12.41
CA ASP A 121 -10.22 1.92 12.10
C ASP A 121 -10.02 3.23 11.34
N ARG A 122 -9.14 4.09 11.84
CA ARG A 122 -8.82 5.37 11.20
C ARG A 122 -8.22 5.17 9.81
N PHE A 123 -7.40 4.14 9.64
CA PHE A 123 -6.86 3.75 8.34
C PHE A 123 -7.97 3.36 7.35
N ARG A 124 -8.98 2.61 7.81
CA ARG A 124 -10.14 2.28 6.96
C ARG A 124 -10.95 3.52 6.60
N SER A 125 -11.20 4.42 7.54
CA SER A 125 -11.90 5.68 7.26
C SER A 125 -11.18 6.53 6.22
N VAL A 126 -9.85 6.68 6.33
CA VAL A 126 -9.08 7.46 5.34
C VAL A 126 -9.02 6.77 3.97
N LEU A 127 -8.96 5.43 3.93
CA LEU A 127 -9.03 4.70 2.66
C LEU A 127 -10.38 4.88 1.98
N ALA A 128 -11.48 4.83 2.74
CA ALA A 128 -12.83 5.04 2.21
C ALA A 128 -12.95 6.44 1.58
N ALA A 129 -12.53 7.48 2.31
CA ALA A 129 -12.52 8.85 1.80
C ALA A 129 -11.61 9.01 0.56
N ALA A 130 -10.43 8.37 0.55
CA ALA A 130 -9.53 8.38 -0.59
C ALA A 130 -10.12 7.69 -1.82
N CYS A 131 -10.84 6.57 -1.65
CA CYS A 131 -11.53 5.88 -2.74
C CYS A 131 -12.63 6.75 -3.34
N THR A 132 -13.44 7.41 -2.50
CA THR A 132 -14.46 8.36 -2.94
C THR A 132 -13.85 9.50 -3.75
N LEU A 133 -12.76 10.11 -3.25
CA LEU A 133 -12.08 11.19 -3.98
C LEU A 133 -11.49 10.69 -5.32
N ALA A 134 -10.95 9.47 -5.36
CA ALA A 134 -10.37 8.91 -6.59
C ALA A 134 -11.40 8.71 -7.71
N GLN A 135 -12.68 8.52 -7.39
CA GLN A 135 -13.76 8.45 -8.39
C GLN A 135 -13.98 9.76 -9.15
N GLU A 136 -13.49 10.89 -8.63
CA GLU A 136 -13.49 12.18 -9.32
C GLU A 136 -12.30 12.36 -10.28
N ASN A 137 -11.63 11.26 -10.68
CA ASN A 137 -10.46 11.22 -11.55
C ASN A 137 -9.17 11.78 -10.92
N TYR A 138 -9.03 11.66 -9.59
CA TYR A 138 -7.80 12.01 -8.88
C TYR A 138 -6.92 10.77 -8.62
N ILE A 139 -5.60 10.96 -8.68
CA ILE A 139 -4.64 10.05 -8.04
C ILE A 139 -4.42 10.55 -6.62
N VAL A 140 -4.84 9.74 -5.64
CA VAL A 140 -4.80 10.11 -4.22
C VAL A 140 -3.59 9.48 -3.54
N THR A 141 -2.86 10.27 -2.75
CA THR A 141 -1.79 9.79 -1.87
C THR A 141 -2.17 10.02 -0.41
N LEU A 142 -1.79 9.11 0.47
CA LEU A 142 -1.98 9.26 1.91
C LEU A 142 -0.73 9.89 2.52
N GLY A 143 -0.86 11.14 2.96
CA GLY A 143 0.21 11.87 3.64
C GLY A 143 0.26 11.56 5.14
N ILE A 144 1.47 11.41 5.68
CA ILE A 144 1.72 11.26 7.11
C ILE A 144 2.52 12.48 7.57
N SER A 145 2.14 13.11 8.68
CA SER A 145 2.91 14.19 9.29
C SER A 145 4.27 13.65 9.75
N PRO A 146 5.40 14.16 9.21
CA PRO A 146 6.71 13.64 9.57
C PRO A 146 7.07 14.04 11.00
N SER A 147 7.62 13.11 11.79
CA SER A 147 8.13 13.37 13.15
C SER A 147 9.64 13.69 13.19
N PHE A 148 10.36 13.40 12.10
CA PHE A 148 11.79 13.68 11.94
C PHE A 148 12.16 13.73 10.43
N PRO A 149 13.30 14.35 10.05
CA PRO A 149 13.71 14.48 8.65
C PRO A 149 14.31 13.18 8.08
N ALA A 150 13.46 12.18 7.87
CA ALA A 150 13.84 10.91 7.27
C ALA A 150 14.28 11.08 5.82
N THR A 151 15.44 10.53 5.43
CA THR A 151 15.93 10.52 4.03
C THR A 151 15.49 9.27 3.26
N GLY A 152 14.93 8.27 3.95
CA GLY A 152 14.43 7.03 3.36
C GLY A 152 13.01 7.11 2.81
N PHE A 153 12.29 8.20 3.07
CA PHE A 153 10.89 8.40 2.65
C PHE A 153 10.78 9.39 1.50
N GLY A 154 9.66 9.29 0.78
CA GLY A 154 9.21 10.33 -0.13
C GLY A 154 8.42 11.42 0.61
N TYR A 155 8.54 12.66 0.16
CA TYR A 155 7.81 13.81 0.70
C TYR A 155 6.82 14.35 -0.31
N ILE A 156 5.58 14.57 0.13
CA ILE A 156 4.50 15.17 -0.67
C ILE A 156 4.41 16.64 -0.31
N ARG A 157 4.57 17.52 -1.30
CA ARG A 157 4.40 18.96 -1.11
C ARG A 157 2.92 19.31 -1.10
N ARG A 158 2.35 19.54 0.08
CA ARG A 158 0.95 19.94 0.25
C ARG A 158 0.67 21.28 -0.44
N GLY A 159 -0.40 21.32 -1.22
CA GLY A 159 -0.93 22.51 -1.89
C GLY A 159 -2.09 23.15 -1.13
N THR A 160 -3.00 23.77 -1.87
CA THR A 160 -4.20 24.38 -1.31
C THR A 160 -5.21 23.31 -0.92
N ALA A 161 -6.07 23.63 0.06
CA ALA A 161 -7.25 22.84 0.37
C ALA A 161 -8.09 22.65 -0.90
N LEU A 162 -8.55 21.42 -1.14
CA LEU A 162 -9.39 21.07 -2.29
C LEU A 162 -10.85 20.94 -1.84
N GLN A 163 -11.19 19.87 -1.14
CA GLN A 163 -12.51 19.63 -0.57
C GLN A 163 -12.44 18.80 0.70
N LYS A 164 -13.57 18.66 1.40
CA LYS A 164 -13.68 17.74 2.54
C LYS A 164 -14.43 16.49 2.09
N VAL A 165 -13.87 15.32 2.37
CA VAL A 165 -14.52 14.02 2.16
C VAL A 165 -14.62 13.36 3.52
N ASP A 166 -15.85 13.12 3.98
CA ASP A 166 -16.16 12.70 5.35
C ASP A 166 -15.52 13.63 6.41
N GLU A 167 -14.75 13.10 7.36
CA GLU A 167 -13.98 13.91 8.32
C GLU A 167 -12.66 14.49 7.77
N PHE A 168 -12.21 14.08 6.57
CA PHE A 168 -10.86 14.38 6.08
C PHE A 168 -10.83 15.61 5.17
N GLN A 169 -9.98 16.58 5.52
CA GLN A 169 -9.63 17.69 4.62
C GLN A 169 -8.62 17.20 3.58
N THR A 170 -8.94 17.39 2.30
CA THR A 170 -8.07 17.02 1.18
C THR A 170 -7.31 18.24 0.66
N TYR A 171 -6.18 17.99 0.01
CA TYR A 171 -5.30 19.03 -0.52
C TYR A 171 -4.80 18.64 -1.90
N THR A 172 -4.56 19.64 -2.75
CA THR A 172 -3.81 19.45 -3.98
C THR A 172 -2.36 19.06 -3.69
N SER A 173 -1.73 18.25 -4.53
CA SER A 173 -0.28 17.98 -4.45
C SER A 173 0.48 18.93 -5.37
N ARG A 174 1.49 19.63 -4.84
CA ARG A 174 2.40 20.49 -5.60
C ARG A 174 3.68 19.77 -6.06
N GLY A 175 3.80 18.49 -5.76
CA GLY A 175 4.95 17.68 -6.16
C GLY A 175 5.30 16.62 -5.15
N PHE A 176 6.16 15.70 -5.58
CA PHE A 176 6.68 14.60 -4.78
C PHE A 176 8.19 14.55 -4.91
N THR A 177 8.91 14.41 -3.79
CA THR A 177 10.36 14.22 -3.77
C THR A 177 10.69 12.88 -3.13
N GLU A 178 11.24 11.95 -3.91
CA GLU A 178 11.68 10.64 -3.42
C GLU A 178 13.05 10.75 -2.74
N LYS A 179 13.15 10.31 -1.49
CA LYS A 179 14.42 10.15 -0.75
C LYS A 179 15.35 11.39 -0.81
N PRO A 180 14.91 12.54 -0.27
CA PRO A 180 15.69 13.77 -0.31
C PRO A 180 17.00 13.68 0.49
N SER A 181 17.91 14.63 0.24
CA SER A 181 19.06 14.86 1.11
C SER A 181 18.63 15.27 2.52
N VAL A 182 19.50 15.12 3.52
CA VAL A 182 19.21 15.51 4.91
C VAL A 182 18.84 16.99 5.05
N VAL A 183 19.45 17.86 4.25
CA VAL A 183 19.16 19.30 4.22
C VAL A 183 17.76 19.56 3.69
N ALA A 184 17.40 18.90 2.58
CA ALA A 184 16.07 19.03 2.00
C ALA A 184 14.99 18.42 2.90
N ALA A 185 15.22 17.25 3.50
CA ALA A 185 14.32 16.62 4.47
C ALA A 185 14.05 17.54 5.67
N SER A 186 15.11 18.14 6.24
CA SER A 186 14.99 19.10 7.35
C SER A 186 14.15 20.33 6.98
N SER A 187 14.37 20.85 5.77
CA SER A 187 13.59 21.97 5.23
C SER A 187 12.11 21.61 5.05
N PHE A 188 11.82 20.42 4.50
CA PHE A 188 10.45 19.95 4.30
C PHE A 188 9.69 19.81 5.61
N VAL A 189 10.27 19.12 6.61
CA VAL A 189 9.66 18.98 7.94
C VAL A 189 9.38 20.33 8.59
N SER A 190 10.32 21.28 8.44
CA SER A 190 10.17 22.63 9.02
C SER A 190 9.07 23.44 8.33
N SER A 191 8.78 23.16 7.06
CA SER A 191 7.79 23.91 6.26
C SER A 191 6.35 23.41 6.38
N GLY A 192 6.13 22.21 6.93
CA GLY A 192 4.80 21.61 7.14
C GLY A 192 4.31 20.79 5.96
#